data_AF-A0A7M4EY21-F1
#
_entry.id   AF-A0A7M4EY21-F1
#
_cell.length_a   1.000
_cell.length_b   1.000
_cell.length_c   1.000
_cell.angle_alpha   90.00
_cell.angle_beta   90.00
_cell.angle_gamma   90.00
#
_symmetry.space_group_name_H-M   'P 1'
#
loop_
_entity.id
_entity.type
_entity.pdbx_description
1 polymer ?
#
loop_
_entity_poly.entity_id
_entity_poly.type
_entity_poly.pdbx_seq_one_letter_code
_entity_poly.pdbx_strand_id
1 'polypeptide(L)'
;QCLSWKVPECQHAAVWNLPAAASPRSSVCLQQGLQPPSILLGAAWQLYHVPNGLSTRNFSRGMVYGVVHRTDNNHKNEMVVYGWSADQLKEEMNYIKDVRATLEKVREQMYGEYDEMKRKIEQLTNELTKTLVDVTLENTDIKDQIRNLKHTHEKSMEKLKEKQKQLETAQMENQLLKLQVESSQEANADVMREMTRKLYSQYEQKLKQEEQKHKAEREILIAETNRLLKAIEEANKKMQITEISIQEKDQRIGELDRFIQRMEEERHQLQKQLEEQEIQIAGAKSETCSGRERSQHLEEVAANLRERIKHLDDMVHCQQKKVKHMVEEIEMLRKKVQEKELFIVQLLEKISFLECENKELQDKLDYLMETQQKTNVETRETGVGCDFPPSRRSFPETSRPVRMYTPFKRVLEHTVKNSTF
;
A
#
# COMPACT_ATOMS: atom_id res chain seq x y z
N GLN A 1 -7.93 45.14 1.35
CA GLN A 1 -8.92 46.19 1.70
C GLN A 1 -9.79 45.62 2.81
N CYS A 2 -9.64 46.08 4.05
CA CYS A 2 -10.43 45.58 5.18
C CYS A 2 -11.33 46.72 5.68
N LEU A 3 -12.59 46.71 5.25
CA LEU A 3 -13.61 47.65 5.74
C LEU A 3 -14.28 47.02 6.96
N SER A 4 -13.79 47.33 8.16
CA SER A 4 -14.49 46.99 9.39
C SER A 4 -15.68 47.94 9.56
N TRP A 5 -16.90 47.41 9.37
CA TRP A 5 -18.12 48.17 9.59
C TRP A 5 -18.49 48.28 11.08
N LYS A 6 -19.24 49.34 11.39
CA LYS A 6 -19.70 49.73 12.73
C LYS A 6 -20.72 48.75 13.31
N VAL A 7 -20.68 48.55 14.62
CA VAL A 7 -21.84 48.17 15.44
C VAL A 7 -22.15 49.36 16.38
N PRO A 8 -23.39 49.85 16.48
CA PRO A 8 -23.73 50.93 17.40
C PRO A 8 -24.05 50.41 18.80
N GLU A 9 -23.72 51.21 19.82
CA GLU A 9 -24.25 51.03 21.17
C GLU A 9 -25.77 51.31 21.18
N CYS A 10 -26.53 50.47 21.89
CA CYS A 10 -27.92 50.76 22.26
C CYS A 10 -28.07 50.70 23.78
N GLN A 11 -27.90 51.86 24.42
CA GLN A 11 -28.20 52.03 25.83
C GLN A 11 -29.73 52.00 26.03
N HIS A 12 -30.27 50.92 26.60
CA HIS A 12 -31.64 50.89 27.10
C HIS A 12 -31.65 51.20 28.60
N ALA A 13 -31.84 52.49 28.93
CA ALA A 13 -32.15 52.91 30.29
C ALA A 13 -33.64 52.68 30.60
N ALA A 14 -33.97 51.53 31.20
CA ALA A 14 -35.32 51.23 31.65
C ALA A 14 -35.63 51.91 33.00
N VAL A 15 -36.02 53.18 32.95
CA VAL A 15 -36.56 53.91 34.11
C VAL A 15 -37.96 53.37 34.43
N TRP A 16 -38.10 52.61 35.52
CA TRP A 16 -39.41 52.27 36.08
C TRP A 16 -39.89 53.38 37.01
N ASN A 17 -40.79 54.21 36.50
CA ASN A 17 -41.52 55.20 37.29
C ASN A 17 -42.48 54.51 38.27
N LEU A 18 -42.45 54.89 39.55
CA LEU A 18 -43.60 54.70 40.44
C LEU A 18 -44.63 55.81 40.18
N PRO A 19 -45.91 55.48 39.91
CA PRO A 19 -46.98 56.46 39.95
C PRO A 19 -47.47 56.62 41.40
N ALA A 20 -47.33 57.83 41.96
CA ALA A 20 -48.13 58.24 43.09
C ALA A 20 -49.56 58.57 42.59
N ALA A 21 -50.57 57.84 43.07
CA ALA A 21 -51.97 58.12 42.81
C ALA A 21 -52.77 58.03 44.12
N ALA A 22 -53.80 58.86 44.26
CA ALA A 22 -54.39 59.20 45.55
C ALA A 22 -55.88 58.86 45.67
N SER A 23 -56.32 58.60 46.92
CA SER A 23 -57.71 58.74 47.39
C SER A 23 -58.75 57.75 46.81
N PRO A 24 -60.03 57.68 47.29
CA PRO A 24 -60.69 58.52 48.31
C PRO A 24 -61.60 57.82 49.39
N ARG A 25 -61.77 58.55 50.50
CA ARG A 25 -63.03 58.85 51.27
C ARG A 25 -63.93 57.78 51.95
N SER A 26 -64.59 58.32 52.99
CA SER A 26 -65.87 57.99 53.64
C SER A 26 -65.89 56.96 54.78
N SER A 27 -66.56 57.19 55.92
CA SER A 27 -67.24 58.43 56.40
C SER A 27 -67.78 58.28 57.83
N VAL A 28 -67.94 59.40 58.57
CA VAL A 28 -69.02 59.65 59.58
C VAL A 28 -68.87 58.88 60.92
N CYS A 29 -69.06 59.45 62.13
CA CYS A 29 -69.52 60.79 62.57
C CYS A 29 -69.14 61.12 64.04
N LEU A 30 -69.32 62.41 64.43
CA LEU A 30 -69.65 62.92 65.80
C LEU A 30 -68.61 62.70 66.93
N GLN A 31 -68.41 63.62 67.91
CA GLN A 31 -68.95 64.97 68.13
C GLN A 31 -67.95 65.84 68.94
N GLN A 32 -68.22 67.15 69.03
CA GLN A 32 -67.39 68.13 69.72
C GLN A 32 -67.72 68.24 71.22
N GLY A 33 -66.68 68.35 72.06
CA GLY A 33 -66.46 69.51 72.94
C GLY A 33 -67.32 69.73 74.21
N LEU A 34 -66.80 70.69 74.99
CA LEU A 34 -67.42 71.50 76.05
C LEU A 34 -67.46 70.95 77.50
N GLN A 35 -66.93 71.81 78.40
CA GLN A 35 -67.40 72.12 79.77
C GLN A 35 -68.93 72.03 79.93
N PRO A 36 -69.52 71.86 81.15
CA PRO A 36 -69.41 72.86 82.25
C PRO A 36 -69.74 72.26 83.66
N PRO A 37 -70.38 72.94 84.64
CA PRO A 37 -70.40 74.36 85.05
C PRO A 37 -70.02 74.60 86.54
N SER A 38 -69.81 75.88 86.90
CA SER A 38 -70.02 76.39 88.27
C SER A 38 -71.22 77.35 88.27
N ILE A 39 -72.29 77.08 89.04
CA ILE A 39 -73.43 78.02 89.22
C ILE A 39 -73.93 78.01 90.68
N LEU A 40 -74.16 79.22 91.22
CA LEU A 40 -74.82 79.56 92.49
C LEU A 40 -76.34 79.80 92.28
N LEU A 41 -77.07 80.08 93.37
CA LEU A 41 -78.53 80.38 93.47
C LEU A 41 -79.40 79.11 93.67
N GLY A 42 -80.51 79.13 94.43
CA GLY A 42 -81.12 80.21 95.23
C GLY A 42 -82.64 80.02 95.37
N ALA A 43 -83.24 80.61 96.42
CA ALA A 43 -84.69 80.80 96.67
C ALA A 43 -85.59 79.59 97.06
N ALA A 44 -85.80 79.45 98.38
CA ALA A 44 -87.05 79.80 99.13
C ALA A 44 -88.45 79.18 98.82
N TRP A 45 -89.31 79.23 99.87
CA TRP A 45 -90.76 78.93 99.97
C TRP A 45 -91.13 77.42 100.08
N GLN A 46 -92.15 76.97 100.85
CA GLN A 46 -93.05 77.59 101.85
C GLN A 46 -92.81 76.94 103.25
N LEU A 47 -93.08 77.51 104.44
CA LEU A 47 -94.15 78.41 104.94
C LEU A 47 -95.52 77.72 105.14
N TYR A 48 -95.70 77.01 106.27
CA TYR A 48 -97.03 76.75 106.84
C TYR A 48 -97.03 77.03 108.35
N HIS A 49 -98.08 77.73 108.80
CA HIS A 49 -98.24 78.20 110.18
C HIS A 49 -99.47 77.54 110.85
N VAL A 50 -99.44 77.50 112.18
CA VAL A 50 -100.46 76.96 113.10
C VAL A 50 -101.86 77.55 112.88
N PRO A 51 -102.93 76.75 113.13
CA PRO A 51 -104.20 77.26 113.64
C PRO A 51 -104.49 76.83 115.10
N ASN A 52 -105.04 77.77 115.87
CA ASN A 52 -105.38 77.61 117.30
C ASN A 52 -106.60 76.72 117.56
N GLY A 53 -106.69 76.16 118.77
CA GLY A 53 -107.91 75.57 119.33
C GLY A 53 -108.03 75.84 120.83
N LEU A 54 -108.99 76.69 121.23
CA LEU A 54 -109.20 77.12 122.62
C LEU A 54 -110.37 76.37 123.30
N SER A 55 -110.28 76.27 124.63
CA SER A 55 -111.38 76.09 125.61
C SER A 55 -112.17 74.76 125.62
N THR A 56 -112.10 74.05 126.75
CA THR A 56 -113.29 73.90 127.63
C THR A 56 -112.98 73.40 129.06
N ARG A 57 -113.37 74.22 130.05
CA ARG A 57 -114.20 73.84 131.22
C ARG A 57 -113.64 72.95 132.36
N ASN A 58 -113.08 73.63 133.37
CA ASN A 58 -113.37 73.53 134.82
C ASN A 58 -113.26 72.21 135.64
N PHE A 59 -112.44 72.32 136.71
CA PHE A 59 -112.49 71.64 138.03
C PHE A 59 -112.36 70.10 138.13
N SER A 60 -111.21 69.65 138.64
CA SER A 60 -111.03 69.40 140.09
C SER A 60 -109.56 69.12 140.46
N ARG A 61 -109.19 69.43 141.72
CA ARG A 61 -107.80 69.58 142.19
C ARG A 61 -107.27 68.27 142.81
N GLY A 62 -106.41 67.54 142.10
CA GLY A 62 -105.79 66.30 142.58
C GLY A 62 -104.30 66.46 142.90
N MET A 63 -103.91 66.15 144.14
CA MET A 63 -102.50 66.01 144.57
C MET A 63 -102.07 64.55 144.42
N VAL A 64 -100.88 64.29 143.90
CA VAL A 64 -100.33 62.92 143.80
C VAL A 64 -99.13 62.81 144.74
N TYR A 65 -99.18 61.84 145.65
CA TYR A 65 -98.11 61.53 146.58
C TYR A 65 -97.40 60.26 146.15
N GLY A 66 -96.11 60.35 145.86
CA GLY A 66 -95.26 59.22 145.53
C GLY A 66 -94.42 58.80 146.73
N VAL A 67 -94.43 57.52 147.09
CA VAL A 67 -93.49 56.95 148.06
C VAL A 67 -92.34 56.32 147.27
N VAL A 68 -91.14 56.88 147.39
CA VAL A 68 -89.92 56.32 146.80
C VAL A 68 -89.07 55.75 147.92
N HIS A 69 -88.88 54.43 147.92
CA HIS A 69 -87.89 53.80 148.79
C HIS A 69 -86.49 54.12 148.28
N ARG A 70 -85.75 54.94 149.04
CA ARG A 70 -84.30 55.08 148.87
C ARG A 70 -83.60 54.08 149.77
N THR A 71 -82.81 53.21 149.16
CA THR A 71 -81.97 52.24 149.87
C THR A 71 -80.52 52.74 149.85
N ASP A 72 -80.23 53.73 150.68
CA ASP A 72 -78.85 54.21 150.84
C ASP A 72 -78.04 53.26 151.75
N ASN A 73 -76.73 53.16 151.48
CA ASN A 73 -75.81 52.14 151.98
C ASN A 73 -75.52 52.15 153.50
N ASN A 74 -76.39 52.72 154.34
CA ASN A 74 -76.15 52.91 155.78
C ASN A 74 -77.38 52.64 156.69
N HIS A 75 -78.24 51.70 156.29
CA HIS A 75 -79.19 50.97 157.16
C HIS A 75 -80.13 51.82 158.06
N LYS A 76 -80.65 52.93 157.53
CA LYS A 76 -81.85 53.59 158.06
C LYS A 76 -82.83 53.87 156.92
N ASN A 77 -83.96 53.18 156.91
CA ASN A 77 -85.01 53.36 155.91
C ASN A 77 -85.85 54.61 156.25
N GLU A 78 -85.46 55.78 155.74
CA GLU A 78 -86.29 56.98 155.79
C GLU A 78 -87.35 56.97 154.69
N MET A 79 -88.62 57.06 155.08
CA MET A 79 -89.74 57.19 154.15
C MET A 79 -90.01 58.68 153.89
N VAL A 80 -89.46 59.21 152.79
CA VAL A 80 -89.69 60.59 152.37
C VAL A 80 -90.83 60.65 151.36
N VAL A 81 -91.94 61.26 151.75
CA VAL A 81 -93.11 61.47 150.89
C VAL A 81 -92.98 62.81 150.18
N TYR A 82 -92.78 62.79 148.86
CA TYR A 82 -92.81 63.98 148.03
C TYR A 82 -94.21 64.15 147.43
N GLY A 83 -94.80 65.34 147.61
CA GLY A 83 -96.04 65.73 146.98
C GLY A 83 -95.77 66.60 145.76
N TRP A 84 -96.29 66.20 144.59
CA TRP A 84 -96.19 66.98 143.36
C TRP A 84 -97.58 67.36 142.84
N SER A 85 -97.67 68.50 142.15
CA SER A 85 -98.86 68.84 141.38
C SER A 85 -98.92 68.01 140.10
N ALA A 86 -100.14 67.70 139.64
CA ALA A 86 -100.34 66.88 138.45
C ALA A 86 -99.74 67.50 137.17
N ASP A 87 -99.63 68.83 137.11
CA ASP A 87 -99.06 69.55 135.97
C ASP A 87 -97.53 69.38 135.91
N GLN A 88 -96.83 69.49 137.06
CA GLN A 88 -95.37 69.37 137.11
C GLN A 88 -94.88 67.96 136.71
N LEU A 89 -95.57 66.92 137.15
CA LEU A 89 -95.25 65.54 136.76
C LEU A 89 -95.49 65.28 135.26
N LYS A 90 -96.47 65.96 134.66
CA LYS A 90 -96.80 65.84 133.23
C LYS A 90 -95.76 66.52 132.34
N GLU A 91 -95.23 67.64 132.78
CA GLU A 91 -94.16 68.38 132.10
C GLU A 91 -92.84 67.59 132.12
N GLU A 92 -92.44 67.06 133.29
CA GLU A 92 -91.29 66.14 133.43
C GLU A 92 -91.47 64.84 132.61
N MET A 93 -92.67 64.24 132.61
CA MET A 93 -92.94 63.05 131.79
C MET A 93 -92.85 63.34 130.29
N ASN A 94 -93.21 64.54 129.84
CA ASN A 94 -93.03 64.95 128.44
C ASN A 94 -91.54 65.19 128.14
N TYR A 95 -90.80 65.85 129.03
CA TYR A 95 -89.36 66.06 128.88
C TYR A 95 -88.58 64.73 128.77
N ILE A 96 -88.88 63.74 129.62
CA ILE A 96 -88.28 62.40 129.55
C ILE A 96 -88.65 61.67 128.26
N LYS A 97 -89.87 61.86 127.73
CA LYS A 97 -90.27 61.29 126.44
C LYS A 97 -89.51 61.92 125.28
N ASP A 98 -89.35 63.24 125.27
CA ASP A 98 -88.62 63.95 124.22
C ASP A 98 -87.12 63.63 124.25
N VAL A 99 -86.50 63.56 125.44
CA VAL A 99 -85.10 63.10 125.58
C VAL A 99 -84.95 61.66 125.09
N ARG A 100 -85.87 60.74 125.44
CA ARG A 100 -85.84 59.36 124.92
C ARG A 100 -86.01 59.32 123.40
N ALA A 101 -86.95 60.06 122.84
CA ALA A 101 -87.18 60.12 121.40
C ALA A 101 -85.98 60.72 120.64
N THR A 102 -85.29 61.69 121.24
CA THR A 102 -84.09 62.31 120.64
C THR A 102 -82.89 61.37 120.71
N LEU A 103 -82.67 60.69 121.85
CA LEU A 103 -81.60 59.70 122.00
C LEU A 103 -81.81 58.48 121.10
N GLU A 104 -83.05 58.01 120.93
CA GLU A 104 -83.32 56.88 120.04
C GLU A 104 -83.14 57.27 118.57
N LYS A 105 -83.50 58.51 118.16
CA LYS A 105 -83.14 59.05 116.84
C LYS A 105 -81.64 59.10 116.60
N VAL A 106 -80.85 59.57 117.57
CA VAL A 106 -79.38 59.59 117.46
C VAL A 106 -78.83 58.16 117.36
N ARG A 107 -79.42 57.20 118.08
CA ARG A 107 -79.05 55.78 117.97
C ARG A 107 -79.37 55.21 116.59
N GLU A 108 -80.58 55.39 116.08
CA GLU A 108 -80.98 54.94 114.73
C GLU A 108 -80.11 55.59 113.64
N GLN A 109 -79.79 56.89 113.78
CA GLN A 109 -78.89 57.57 112.85
C GLN A 109 -77.46 57.01 112.92
N MET A 110 -76.88 56.85 114.10
CA MET A 110 -75.52 56.29 114.27
C MET A 110 -75.41 54.84 113.75
N TYR A 111 -76.38 53.97 114.04
CA TYR A 111 -76.36 52.61 113.51
C TYR A 111 -76.67 52.56 112.01
N GLY A 112 -77.54 53.44 111.50
CA GLY A 112 -77.79 53.60 110.07
C GLY A 112 -76.53 54.01 109.31
N GLU A 113 -75.84 55.06 109.78
CA GLU A 113 -74.58 55.54 109.21
C GLU A 113 -73.46 54.49 109.32
N TYR A 114 -73.37 53.75 110.44
CA TYR A 114 -72.40 52.66 110.60
C TYR A 114 -72.69 51.46 109.69
N ASP A 115 -73.94 50.98 109.60
CA ASP A 115 -74.30 49.87 108.72
C ASP A 115 -74.26 50.25 107.24
N GLU A 116 -74.49 51.52 106.90
CA GLU A 116 -74.25 52.04 105.55
C GLU A 116 -72.75 52.14 105.24
N MET A 117 -71.92 52.59 106.19
CA MET A 117 -70.45 52.57 106.05
C MET A 117 -69.92 51.14 105.95
N LYS A 118 -70.42 50.21 106.77
CA LYS A 118 -70.04 48.78 106.72
C LYS A 118 -70.40 48.17 105.38
N ARG A 119 -71.63 48.39 104.87
CA ARG A 119 -72.02 47.97 103.52
C ARG A 119 -71.15 48.59 102.44
N LYS A 120 -70.78 49.88 102.55
CA LYS A 120 -69.84 50.54 101.63
C LYS A 120 -68.44 49.91 101.69
N ILE A 121 -67.93 49.57 102.87
CA ILE A 121 -66.64 48.88 103.04
C ILE A 121 -66.69 47.46 102.46
N GLU A 122 -67.73 46.69 102.74
CA GLU A 122 -67.93 45.35 102.18
C GLU A 122 -68.09 45.39 100.65
N GLN A 123 -68.85 46.37 100.11
CA GLN A 123 -68.97 46.61 98.68
C GLN A 123 -67.63 46.96 98.05
N LEU A 124 -66.90 47.96 98.57
CA LEU A 124 -65.58 48.35 98.06
C LEU A 124 -64.56 47.21 98.16
N THR A 125 -64.64 46.36 99.20
CA THR A 125 -63.77 45.18 99.35
C THR A 125 -64.11 44.11 98.31
N ASN A 126 -65.40 43.87 98.05
CA ASN A 126 -65.86 42.95 97.01
C ASN A 126 -65.55 43.46 95.59
N GLU A 127 -65.68 44.76 95.34
CA GLU A 127 -65.28 45.40 94.09
C GLU A 127 -63.76 45.36 93.88
N LEU A 128 -62.96 45.58 94.94
CA LEU A 128 -61.50 45.50 94.88
C LEU A 128 -61.01 44.06 94.66
N THR A 129 -61.57 43.08 95.37
CA THR A 129 -61.21 41.66 95.18
C THR A 129 -61.63 41.15 93.80
N LYS A 130 -62.81 41.54 93.32
CA LYS A 130 -63.23 41.26 91.94
C LYS A 130 -62.26 41.90 90.93
N THR A 131 -61.96 43.18 91.06
CA THR A 131 -61.02 43.90 90.19
C THR A 131 -59.63 43.24 90.22
N LEU A 132 -59.14 42.80 91.38
CA LEU A 132 -57.87 42.10 91.49
C LEU A 132 -57.92 40.74 90.78
N VAL A 133 -58.98 39.97 90.92
CA VAL A 133 -59.17 38.70 90.21
C VAL A 133 -59.23 38.93 88.69
N ASP A 134 -60.06 39.87 88.24
CA ASP A 134 -60.19 40.26 86.83
C ASP A 134 -58.81 40.68 86.27
N VAL A 135 -58.06 41.55 86.98
CA VAL A 135 -56.69 41.94 86.62
C VAL A 135 -55.72 40.75 86.63
N THR A 136 -55.85 39.77 87.53
CA THR A 136 -55.00 38.56 87.46
C THR A 136 -55.33 37.68 86.28
N LEU A 137 -56.61 37.55 85.90
CA LEU A 137 -57.06 36.78 84.74
C LEU A 137 -56.61 37.45 83.43
N GLU A 138 -56.77 38.77 83.31
CA GLU A 138 -56.22 39.56 82.21
C GLU A 138 -54.69 39.43 82.14
N ASN A 139 -53.98 39.49 83.27
CA ASN A 139 -52.53 39.25 83.29
C ASN A 139 -52.14 37.83 82.88
N THR A 140 -52.96 36.81 83.14
CA THR A 140 -52.72 35.45 82.60
C THR A 140 -53.01 35.36 81.11
N ASP A 141 -54.09 35.95 80.62
CA ASP A 141 -54.40 35.96 79.19
C ASP A 141 -53.34 36.74 78.38
N ILE A 142 -52.91 37.91 78.86
CA ILE A 142 -51.79 38.67 78.29
C ILE A 142 -50.50 37.84 78.26
N LYS A 143 -50.18 37.11 79.34
CA LYS A 143 -49.00 36.21 79.35
C LYS A 143 -49.14 35.08 78.33
N ASP A 144 -50.34 34.56 78.12
CA ASP A 144 -50.60 33.45 77.21
C ASP A 144 -50.61 33.91 75.75
N GLN A 145 -51.17 35.09 75.46
CA GLN A 145 -51.00 35.80 74.20
C GLN A 145 -49.52 36.07 73.90
N ILE A 146 -48.73 36.57 74.88
CA ILE A 146 -47.28 36.77 74.71
C ILE A 146 -46.56 35.44 74.43
N ARG A 147 -46.90 34.35 75.12
CA ARG A 147 -46.34 33.01 74.84
C ARG A 147 -46.69 32.52 73.44
N ASN A 148 -47.94 32.70 73.00
CA ASN A 148 -48.40 32.32 71.67
C ASN A 148 -47.73 33.17 70.56
N LEU A 149 -47.61 34.48 70.76
CA LEU A 149 -46.89 35.39 69.86
C LEU A 149 -45.41 35.02 69.77
N LYS A 150 -44.76 34.71 70.90
CA LYS A 150 -43.37 34.24 70.92
C LYS A 150 -43.21 32.92 70.16
N HIS A 151 -44.07 31.93 70.40
CA HIS A 151 -44.00 30.63 69.71
C HIS A 151 -44.28 30.74 68.20
N THR A 152 -45.25 31.57 67.80
CA THR A 152 -45.54 31.79 66.37
C THR A 152 -44.44 32.55 65.66
N HIS A 153 -43.80 33.54 66.32
CA HIS A 153 -42.60 34.21 65.81
C HIS A 153 -41.41 33.24 65.70
N GLU A 154 -41.14 32.44 66.72
CA GLU A 154 -40.06 31.44 66.72
C GLU A 154 -40.25 30.43 65.57
N LYS A 155 -41.48 29.91 65.40
CA LYS A 155 -41.85 29.00 64.30
C LYS A 155 -41.76 29.64 62.91
N SER A 156 -42.01 30.95 62.78
CA SER A 156 -41.82 31.65 61.50
C SER A 156 -40.34 31.91 61.19
N MET A 157 -39.54 32.23 62.21
CA MET A 157 -38.08 32.36 62.10
C MET A 157 -37.39 31.04 61.76
N GLU A 158 -37.83 29.91 62.33
CA GLU A 158 -37.32 28.59 62.00
C GLU A 158 -37.63 28.21 60.55
N LYS A 159 -38.88 28.39 60.11
CA LYS A 159 -39.27 28.22 58.69
C LYS A 159 -38.45 29.10 57.75
N LEU A 160 -38.17 30.35 58.14
CA LEU A 160 -37.35 31.26 57.34
C LEU A 160 -35.88 30.77 57.25
N LYS A 161 -35.30 30.27 58.34
CA LYS A 161 -33.97 29.63 58.33
C LYS A 161 -33.94 28.37 57.46
N GLU A 162 -34.97 27.53 57.53
CA GLU A 162 -35.07 26.33 56.68
C GLU A 162 -35.17 26.71 55.19
N LYS A 163 -35.99 27.70 54.86
CA LYS A 163 -36.12 28.21 53.48
C LYS A 163 -34.84 28.88 52.98
N GLN A 164 -34.11 29.59 53.85
CA GLN A 164 -32.80 30.13 53.53
C GLN A 164 -31.79 29.01 53.22
N LYS A 165 -31.75 27.95 54.04
CA LYS A 165 -30.90 26.78 53.78
C LYS A 165 -31.26 26.05 52.48
N GLN A 166 -32.55 25.89 52.18
CA GLN A 166 -33.03 25.30 50.92
C GLN A 166 -32.65 26.16 49.70
N LEU A 167 -32.67 27.49 49.84
CA LEU A 167 -32.21 28.42 48.82
C LEU A 167 -30.69 28.30 48.60
N GLU A 168 -29.90 28.20 49.67
CA GLU A 168 -28.45 28.01 49.61
C GLU A 168 -28.07 26.67 48.94
N THR A 169 -28.73 25.56 49.29
CA THR A 169 -28.49 24.27 48.61
C THR A 169 -28.85 24.35 47.13
N ALA A 170 -30.00 24.93 46.78
CA ALA A 170 -30.39 25.13 45.39
C ALA A 170 -29.43 26.07 44.63
N GLN A 171 -28.87 27.08 45.29
CA GLN A 171 -27.85 27.96 44.68
C GLN A 171 -26.55 27.19 44.40
N MET A 172 -26.07 26.37 45.34
CA MET A 172 -24.89 25.53 45.14
C MET A 172 -25.10 24.46 44.05
N GLU A 173 -26.26 23.83 44.02
CA GLU A 173 -26.64 22.88 42.96
C GLU A 173 -26.69 23.55 41.58
N ASN A 174 -27.27 24.75 41.46
CA ASN A 174 -27.27 25.51 40.21
C ASN A 174 -25.86 25.93 39.77
N GLN A 175 -24.97 26.29 40.71
CA GLN A 175 -23.56 26.57 40.40
C GLN A 175 -22.83 25.31 39.90
N LEU A 176 -23.05 24.16 40.55
CA LEU A 176 -22.46 22.89 40.13
C LEU A 176 -22.95 22.44 38.75
N LEU A 177 -24.26 22.52 38.50
CA LEU A 177 -24.84 22.21 37.19
C LEU A 177 -24.31 23.14 36.10
N LYS A 178 -24.14 24.43 36.39
CA LYS A 178 -23.52 25.38 35.46
C LYS A 178 -22.09 24.95 35.09
N LEU A 179 -21.24 24.64 36.07
CA LEU A 179 -19.87 24.15 35.84
C LEU A 179 -19.84 22.80 35.09
N GLN A 180 -20.79 21.91 35.37
CA GLN A 180 -20.92 20.63 34.65
C GLN A 180 -21.32 20.83 33.19
N VAL A 181 -22.24 21.77 32.90
CA VAL A 181 -22.61 22.13 31.53
C VAL A 181 -21.45 22.79 30.81
N GLU A 182 -20.75 23.75 31.43
CA GLU A 182 -19.58 24.42 30.85
C GLU A 182 -18.45 23.43 30.54
N SER A 183 -18.11 22.53 31.47
CA SER A 183 -17.09 21.49 31.23
C SER A 183 -17.49 20.49 30.14
N SER A 184 -18.76 20.10 30.07
CA SER A 184 -19.26 19.22 29.00
C SER A 184 -19.27 19.91 27.64
N GLN A 185 -19.60 21.21 27.58
CA GLN A 185 -19.54 22.01 26.37
C GLN A 185 -18.09 22.18 25.87
N GLU A 186 -17.13 22.46 26.76
CA GLU A 186 -15.72 22.59 26.39
C GLU A 186 -15.15 21.25 25.88
N ALA A 187 -15.44 20.13 26.55
CA ALA A 187 -15.02 18.80 26.09
C ALA A 187 -15.59 18.45 24.70
N ASN A 188 -16.86 18.80 24.45
CA ASN A 188 -17.48 18.62 23.13
C ASN A 188 -16.84 19.55 22.07
N ALA A 189 -16.54 20.80 22.42
CA ALA A 189 -15.83 21.73 21.55
C ALA A 189 -14.42 21.20 21.21
N ASP A 190 -13.70 20.62 22.17
CA ASP A 190 -12.39 20.01 21.95
C ASP A 190 -12.41 18.82 21.00
N VAL A 191 -13.40 17.93 21.12
CA VAL A 191 -13.57 16.82 20.15
C VAL A 191 -13.79 17.38 18.74
N MET A 192 -14.58 18.44 18.58
CA MET A 192 -14.78 19.09 17.28
C MET A 192 -13.50 19.80 16.78
N ARG A 193 -12.74 20.47 17.65
CA ARG A 193 -11.43 21.09 17.32
C ARG A 193 -10.41 20.04 16.88
N GLU A 194 -10.34 18.91 17.59
CA GLU A 194 -9.44 17.78 17.31
C GLU A 194 -9.81 17.06 16.01
N MET A 195 -11.10 16.78 15.79
CA MET A 195 -11.59 16.19 14.53
C MET A 195 -11.28 17.10 13.33
N THR A 196 -11.49 18.42 13.50
CA THR A 196 -11.17 19.42 12.48
C THR A 196 -9.66 19.45 12.18
N ARG A 197 -8.80 19.48 13.22
CA ARG A 197 -7.34 19.41 13.06
C ARG A 197 -6.88 18.13 12.35
N LYS A 198 -7.44 16.97 12.71
CA LYS A 198 -7.16 15.68 12.05
C LYS A 198 -7.57 15.70 10.58
N LEU A 199 -8.75 16.24 10.26
CA LEU A 199 -9.23 16.32 8.88
C LEU A 199 -8.32 17.19 8.01
N TYR A 200 -7.96 18.40 8.48
CA TYR A 200 -7.02 19.26 7.78
C TYR A 200 -5.63 18.61 7.62
N SER A 201 -5.10 18.00 8.68
CA SER A 201 -3.81 17.30 8.63
C SER A 201 -3.81 16.14 7.62
N GLN A 202 -4.89 15.36 7.53
CA GLN A 202 -5.04 14.31 6.52
C GLN A 202 -5.11 14.85 5.09
N TYR A 203 -5.81 15.97 4.86
CA TYR A 203 -5.85 16.60 3.54
C TYR A 203 -4.50 17.18 3.14
N GLU A 204 -3.80 17.86 4.06
CA GLU A 204 -2.47 18.40 3.83
C GLU A 204 -1.44 17.29 3.56
N GLN A 205 -1.52 16.17 4.28
CA GLN A 205 -0.67 15.00 4.05
C GLN A 205 -0.94 14.36 2.68
N LYS A 206 -2.21 14.18 2.29
CA LYS A 206 -2.58 13.66 0.96
C LYS A 206 -2.11 14.58 -0.17
N LEU A 207 -2.27 15.89 -0.01
CA LEU A 207 -1.79 16.88 -0.97
C LEU A 207 -0.27 16.76 -1.15
N LYS A 208 0.49 16.77 -0.04
CA LYS A 208 1.95 16.60 -0.06
C LYS A 208 2.40 15.27 -0.68
N GLN A 209 1.65 14.18 -0.46
CA GLN A 209 1.94 12.87 -1.04
C GLN A 209 1.77 12.86 -2.57
N GLU A 210 0.65 13.39 -3.10
CA GLU A 210 0.45 13.48 -4.55
C GLU A 210 1.40 14.50 -5.20
N GLU A 211 1.71 15.62 -4.54
CA GLU A 211 2.74 16.57 -5.00
C GLU A 211 4.13 15.91 -5.12
N GLN A 212 4.55 15.14 -4.10
CA GLN A 212 5.82 14.40 -4.12
C GLN A 212 5.83 13.32 -5.20
N LYS A 213 4.72 12.59 -5.36
CA LYS A 213 4.57 11.56 -6.40
C LYS A 213 4.64 12.16 -7.80
N HIS A 214 3.90 13.22 -8.09
CA HIS A 214 3.97 13.94 -9.36
C HIS A 214 5.35 14.56 -9.62
N LYS A 215 6.06 14.99 -8.58
CA LYS A 215 7.45 15.45 -8.71
C LYS A 215 8.38 14.29 -9.10
N ALA A 216 8.26 13.13 -8.44
CA ALA A 216 9.05 11.95 -8.77
C ALA A 216 8.75 11.41 -10.18
N GLU A 217 7.47 11.31 -10.56
CA GLU A 217 7.03 10.96 -11.93
C GLU A 217 7.65 11.88 -12.98
N ARG A 218 7.64 13.20 -12.72
CA ARG A 218 8.27 14.20 -13.60
C ARG A 218 9.78 14.03 -13.69
N GLU A 219 10.46 13.79 -12.58
CA GLU A 219 11.91 13.55 -12.55
C GLU A 219 12.29 12.27 -13.32
N ILE A 220 11.51 11.20 -13.21
CA ILE A 220 11.67 9.97 -14.00
C ILE A 220 11.49 10.24 -15.51
N LEU A 221 10.42 10.95 -15.90
CA LEU A 221 10.17 11.29 -17.31
C LEU A 221 11.26 12.19 -17.90
N ILE A 222 11.77 13.15 -17.13
CA ILE A 222 12.91 14.00 -17.52
C ILE A 222 14.18 13.15 -17.67
N ALA A 223 14.44 12.21 -16.76
CA ALA A 223 15.59 11.31 -16.84
C ALA A 223 15.55 10.41 -18.09
N GLU A 224 14.38 9.83 -18.41
CA GLU A 224 14.22 9.00 -19.61
C GLU A 224 14.30 9.83 -20.90
N THR A 225 13.70 11.03 -20.93
CA THR A 225 13.85 11.96 -22.06
C THR A 225 15.33 12.30 -22.32
N ASN A 226 16.09 12.60 -21.26
CA ASN A 226 17.52 12.87 -21.36
C ASN A 226 18.35 11.64 -21.78
N ARG A 227 17.92 10.42 -21.40
CA ARG A 227 18.53 9.16 -21.85
C ARG A 227 18.33 8.96 -23.36
N LEU A 228 17.10 9.16 -23.84
CA LEU A 228 16.76 9.03 -25.27
C LEU A 228 17.46 10.10 -26.11
N LEU A 229 17.52 11.35 -25.66
CA LEU A 229 18.26 12.43 -26.33
C LEU A 229 19.75 12.08 -26.49
N LYS A 230 20.42 11.58 -25.43
CA LYS A 230 21.81 11.13 -25.52
C LYS A 230 22.01 9.98 -26.50
N ALA A 231 21.11 8.99 -26.51
CA ALA A 231 21.17 7.89 -27.46
C ALA A 231 21.04 8.36 -28.92
N ILE A 232 20.17 9.35 -29.18
CA ILE A 232 20.02 9.98 -30.51
C ILE A 232 21.28 10.78 -30.87
N GLU A 233 21.85 11.56 -29.96
CA GLU A 233 23.11 12.27 -30.19
C GLU A 233 24.28 11.33 -30.51
N GLU A 234 24.40 10.21 -29.79
CA GLU A 234 25.42 9.18 -30.04
C GLU A 234 25.21 8.47 -31.38
N ALA A 235 23.96 8.16 -31.75
CA ALA A 235 23.61 7.60 -33.05
C ALA A 235 23.95 8.59 -34.19
N ASN A 236 23.63 9.87 -34.03
CA ASN A 236 23.94 10.92 -34.99
C ASN A 236 25.46 11.10 -35.16
N LYS A 237 26.24 11.07 -34.08
CA LYS A 237 27.72 11.10 -34.14
C LYS A 237 28.29 9.90 -34.90
N LYS A 238 27.77 8.69 -34.65
CA LYS A 238 28.18 7.48 -35.40
C LYS A 238 27.81 7.58 -36.87
N MET A 239 26.60 8.05 -37.18
CA MET A 239 26.12 8.29 -38.54
C MET A 239 27.03 9.27 -39.30
N GLN A 240 27.41 10.40 -38.67
CA GLN A 240 28.35 11.37 -39.25
C GLN A 240 29.72 10.76 -39.57
N ILE A 241 30.26 9.92 -38.68
CA ILE A 241 31.54 9.23 -38.91
C ILE A 241 31.43 8.25 -40.09
N THR A 242 30.34 7.48 -40.18
CA THR A 242 30.12 6.55 -41.30
C THR A 242 29.87 7.29 -42.61
N GLU A 243 29.16 8.41 -42.57
CA GLU A 243 28.87 9.27 -43.73
C GLU A 243 30.17 9.83 -44.33
N ILE A 244 31.07 10.38 -43.50
CA ILE A 244 32.40 10.84 -43.95
C ILE A 244 33.19 9.70 -44.59
N SER A 245 33.21 8.50 -43.98
CA SER A 245 33.91 7.34 -44.53
C SER A 245 33.30 6.81 -45.83
N ILE A 246 31.99 6.99 -46.05
CA ILE A 246 31.34 6.69 -47.33
C ILE A 246 31.76 7.72 -48.37
N GLN A 247 31.71 9.01 -48.05
CA GLN A 247 32.14 10.09 -48.96
C GLN A 247 33.61 9.97 -49.39
N GLU A 248 34.51 9.54 -48.49
CA GLU A 248 35.91 9.21 -48.84
C GLU A 248 36.02 8.05 -49.82
N LYS A 249 35.18 7.00 -49.66
CA LYS A 249 35.14 5.87 -50.59
C LYS A 249 34.55 6.26 -51.94
N ASP A 250 33.51 7.07 -51.97
CA ASP A 250 32.89 7.56 -53.20
C ASP A 250 33.85 8.46 -53.99
N GLN A 251 34.63 9.31 -53.30
CA GLN A 251 35.73 10.06 -53.91
C GLN A 251 36.76 9.12 -54.54
N ARG A 252 37.15 8.04 -53.83
CA ARG A 252 38.11 7.05 -54.32
C ARG A 252 37.57 6.22 -55.50
N ILE A 253 36.28 5.88 -55.48
CA ILE A 253 35.60 5.23 -56.62
C ILE A 253 35.66 6.16 -57.83
N GLY A 254 35.29 7.44 -57.67
CA GLY A 254 35.37 8.42 -58.75
C GLY A 254 36.78 8.66 -59.30
N GLU A 255 37.84 8.51 -58.49
CA GLU A 255 39.23 8.48 -58.99
C GLU A 255 39.53 7.25 -59.86
N LEU A 256 39.06 6.08 -59.43
CA LEU A 256 39.23 4.82 -60.17
C LEU A 256 38.44 4.84 -61.48
N ASP A 257 37.20 5.34 -61.49
CA ASP A 257 36.40 5.47 -62.71
C ASP A 257 37.08 6.39 -63.75
N ARG A 258 37.65 7.53 -63.31
CA ARG A 258 38.45 8.41 -64.18
C ARG A 258 39.77 7.79 -64.65
N PHE A 259 40.28 6.78 -63.95
CA PHE A 259 41.43 6.00 -64.42
C PHE A 259 41.01 4.93 -65.42
N ILE A 260 39.94 4.19 -65.13
CA ILE A 260 39.34 3.19 -66.02
C ILE A 260 38.95 3.83 -67.36
N GLN A 261 38.28 4.98 -67.35
CA GLN A 261 37.91 5.70 -68.58
C GLN A 261 39.14 6.00 -69.45
N ARG A 262 40.25 6.49 -68.88
CA ARG A 262 41.48 6.77 -69.63
C ARG A 262 42.15 5.51 -70.16
N MET A 263 42.17 4.44 -69.37
CA MET A 263 42.65 3.11 -69.81
C MET A 263 41.80 2.55 -70.95
N GLU A 264 40.48 2.77 -70.91
CA GLU A 264 39.56 2.38 -71.98
C GLU A 264 39.78 3.21 -73.24
N GLU A 265 39.92 4.54 -73.13
CA GLU A 265 40.26 5.44 -74.25
C GLU A 265 41.58 5.01 -74.92
N GLU A 266 42.63 4.76 -74.13
CA GLU A 266 43.92 4.25 -74.63
C GLU A 266 43.76 2.87 -75.30
N ARG A 267 43.01 1.95 -74.71
CA ARG A 267 42.71 0.64 -75.30
C ARG A 267 42.02 0.78 -76.66
N HIS A 268 40.99 1.63 -76.78
CA HIS A 268 40.30 1.86 -78.05
C HIS A 268 41.23 2.49 -79.09
N GLN A 269 42.14 3.40 -78.68
CA GLN A 269 43.13 4.00 -79.57
C GLN A 269 44.15 2.97 -80.07
N LEU A 270 44.70 2.14 -79.18
CA LEU A 270 45.62 1.05 -79.54
C LEU A 270 44.95 0.01 -80.45
N GLN A 271 43.67 -0.32 -80.19
CA GLN A 271 42.91 -1.27 -81.01
C GLN A 271 42.65 -0.72 -82.42
N LYS A 272 42.34 0.58 -82.55
CA LYS A 272 42.26 1.26 -83.86
C LYS A 272 43.59 1.27 -84.60
N GLN A 273 44.71 1.50 -83.89
CA GLN A 273 46.05 1.44 -84.50
C GLN A 273 46.43 0.02 -84.96
N LEU A 274 46.05 -1.02 -84.21
CA LEU A 274 46.22 -2.42 -84.62
C LEU A 274 45.43 -2.71 -85.89
N GLU A 275 44.15 -2.32 -85.95
CA GLU A 275 43.29 -2.52 -87.13
C GLU A 275 43.82 -1.74 -88.35
N GLU A 276 44.31 -0.51 -88.18
CA GLU A 276 45.01 0.25 -89.22
C GLU A 276 46.29 -0.45 -89.72
N GLN A 277 47.08 -1.05 -88.82
CA GLN A 277 48.26 -1.84 -89.18
C GLN A 277 47.89 -3.17 -89.87
N GLU A 278 46.84 -3.86 -89.43
CA GLU A 278 46.34 -5.08 -90.07
C GLU A 278 45.86 -4.81 -91.49
N ILE A 279 45.16 -3.69 -91.73
CA ILE A 279 44.76 -3.25 -93.07
C ILE A 279 45.99 -2.90 -93.93
N GLN A 280 46.99 -2.20 -93.38
CA GLN A 280 48.24 -1.91 -94.11
C GLN A 280 49.00 -3.21 -94.48
N ILE A 281 49.08 -4.16 -93.55
CA ILE A 281 49.69 -5.48 -93.77
C ILE A 281 48.88 -6.29 -94.79
N ALA A 282 47.55 -6.23 -94.77
CA ALA A 282 46.69 -6.87 -95.76
C ALA A 282 46.88 -6.25 -97.16
N GLY A 283 47.03 -4.93 -97.25
CA GLY A 283 47.41 -4.22 -98.48
C GLY A 283 48.75 -4.68 -99.03
N ALA A 284 49.81 -4.69 -98.21
CA ALA A 284 51.13 -5.18 -98.60
C ALA A 284 51.15 -6.69 -98.94
N LYS A 285 50.26 -7.49 -98.35
CA LYS A 285 50.05 -8.90 -98.70
C LYS A 285 49.42 -9.09 -100.08
N SER A 286 48.63 -8.13 -100.58
CA SER A 286 48.13 -8.13 -101.96
C SER A 286 49.27 -8.06 -102.98
N GLU A 287 50.30 -7.27 -102.68
CA GLU A 287 51.46 -7.04 -103.55
C GLU A 287 52.48 -8.20 -103.53
N THR A 288 52.36 -9.12 -102.56
CA THR A 288 53.20 -10.32 -102.42
C THR A 288 52.49 -11.62 -102.85
N CYS A 289 51.54 -11.53 -103.78
CA CYS A 289 50.81 -12.67 -104.35
C CYS A 289 51.75 -13.82 -104.84
N SER A 290 52.90 -13.47 -105.42
CA SER A 290 53.95 -14.42 -105.84
C SER A 290 54.53 -15.27 -104.69
N GLY A 291 54.51 -14.76 -103.47
CA GLY A 291 54.91 -15.49 -102.26
C GLY A 291 53.92 -16.60 -101.89
N ARG A 292 52.62 -16.38 -102.14
CA ARG A 292 51.57 -17.38 -101.87
C ARG A 292 51.67 -18.55 -102.83
N GLU A 293 51.84 -18.30 -104.12
CA GLU A 293 52.06 -19.33 -105.14
C GLU A 293 53.35 -20.12 -104.88
N ARG A 294 54.44 -19.43 -104.54
CA ARG A 294 55.71 -20.07 -104.17
C ARG A 294 55.58 -20.92 -102.90
N SER A 295 54.86 -20.46 -101.89
CA SER A 295 54.60 -21.23 -100.66
C SER A 295 53.72 -22.45 -100.93
N GLN A 296 52.68 -22.32 -101.75
CA GLN A 296 51.78 -23.42 -102.10
C GLN A 296 52.51 -24.50 -102.91
N HIS A 297 53.38 -24.11 -103.84
CA HIS A 297 54.23 -25.05 -104.58
C HIS A 297 55.26 -25.75 -103.67
N LEU A 298 55.86 -25.04 -102.71
CA LEU A 298 56.75 -25.63 -101.71
C LEU A 298 56.02 -26.60 -100.78
N GLU A 299 54.77 -26.30 -100.40
CA GLU A 299 53.93 -27.18 -99.59
C GLU A 299 53.52 -28.46 -100.34
N GLU A 300 53.21 -28.35 -101.64
CA GLU A 300 52.92 -29.48 -102.53
C GLU A 300 54.16 -30.37 -102.72
N VAL A 301 55.34 -29.80 -102.96
CA VAL A 301 56.61 -30.54 -102.99
C VAL A 301 56.90 -31.21 -101.65
N ALA A 302 56.65 -30.54 -100.52
CA ALA A 302 56.80 -31.11 -99.18
C ALA A 302 55.76 -32.22 -98.89
N ALA A 303 54.57 -32.17 -99.48
CA ALA A 303 53.59 -33.27 -99.41
C ALA A 303 54.05 -34.49 -100.22
N ASN A 304 54.51 -34.27 -101.46
CA ASN A 304 55.04 -35.33 -102.32
C ASN A 304 56.26 -36.01 -101.70
N LEU A 305 57.18 -35.24 -101.09
CA LEU A 305 58.33 -35.80 -100.39
C LEU A 305 57.92 -36.60 -99.14
N ARG A 306 56.91 -36.16 -98.38
CA ARG A 306 56.35 -36.94 -97.25
C ARG A 306 55.74 -38.26 -97.71
N GLU A 307 55.00 -38.26 -98.83
CA GLU A 307 54.46 -39.49 -99.43
C GLU A 307 55.57 -40.41 -99.94
N ARG A 308 56.62 -39.85 -100.55
CA ARG A 308 57.81 -40.61 -100.99
C ARG A 308 58.56 -41.25 -99.83
N ILE A 309 58.71 -40.53 -98.70
CA ILE A 309 59.30 -41.07 -97.46
C ILE A 309 58.43 -42.20 -96.92
N LYS A 310 57.11 -42.00 -96.81
CA LYS A 310 56.17 -43.04 -96.38
C LYS A 310 56.27 -44.31 -97.24
N HIS A 311 56.33 -44.18 -98.57
CA HIS A 311 56.52 -45.33 -99.46
C HIS A 311 57.87 -46.03 -99.27
N LEU A 312 58.94 -45.29 -98.95
CA LEU A 312 60.23 -45.87 -98.61
C LEU A 312 60.16 -46.61 -97.26
N ASP A 313 59.49 -46.04 -96.25
CA ASP A 313 59.27 -46.67 -94.94
C ASP A 313 58.43 -47.96 -95.08
N ASP A 314 57.36 -47.94 -95.88
CA ASP A 314 56.54 -49.12 -96.19
C ASP A 314 57.39 -50.23 -96.87
N MET A 315 58.28 -49.87 -97.80
CA MET A 315 59.22 -50.83 -98.42
C MET A 315 60.26 -51.35 -97.42
N VAL A 316 60.79 -50.50 -96.54
CA VAL A 316 61.70 -50.89 -95.46
C VAL A 316 61.01 -51.85 -94.50
N HIS A 317 59.76 -51.58 -94.09
CA HIS A 317 58.97 -52.50 -93.27
C HIS A 317 58.68 -53.83 -93.97
N CYS A 318 58.40 -53.83 -95.28
CA CYS A 318 58.27 -55.07 -96.05
C CYS A 318 59.58 -55.88 -96.04
N GLN A 319 60.74 -55.23 -96.19
CA GLN A 319 62.03 -55.92 -96.09
C GLN A 319 62.34 -56.39 -94.67
N GLN A 320 62.11 -55.57 -93.64
CA GLN A 320 62.26 -55.95 -92.23
C GLN A 320 61.41 -57.16 -91.87
N LYS A 321 60.16 -57.23 -92.35
CA LYS A 321 59.27 -58.39 -92.15
C LYS A 321 59.83 -59.65 -92.82
N LYS A 322 60.42 -59.53 -94.02
CA LYS A 322 61.09 -60.63 -94.71
C LYS A 322 62.34 -61.10 -93.95
N VAL A 323 63.17 -60.17 -93.48
CA VAL A 323 64.37 -60.48 -92.66
C VAL A 323 63.96 -61.16 -91.36
N LYS A 324 62.93 -60.66 -90.66
CA LYS A 324 62.40 -61.31 -89.44
C LYS A 324 61.98 -62.75 -89.71
N HIS A 325 61.26 -62.99 -90.80
CA HIS A 325 60.85 -64.35 -91.16
C HIS A 325 62.03 -65.27 -91.48
N MET A 326 63.07 -64.76 -92.16
CA MET A 326 64.32 -65.51 -92.38
C MET A 326 65.05 -65.83 -91.07
N VAL A 327 65.03 -64.93 -90.08
CA VAL A 327 65.59 -65.19 -88.74
C VAL A 327 64.78 -66.26 -88.01
N GLU A 328 63.45 -66.19 -88.04
CA GLU A 328 62.55 -67.21 -87.47
C GLU A 328 62.79 -68.60 -88.12
N GLU A 329 63.02 -68.66 -89.44
CA GLU A 329 63.37 -69.89 -90.15
C GLU A 329 64.76 -70.44 -89.75
N ILE A 330 65.77 -69.57 -89.62
CA ILE A 330 67.11 -69.94 -89.14
C ILE A 330 67.06 -70.47 -87.71
N GLU A 331 66.25 -69.87 -86.82
CA GLU A 331 66.07 -70.36 -85.44
C GLU A 331 65.37 -71.73 -85.39
N MET A 332 64.37 -71.95 -86.25
CA MET A 332 63.73 -73.26 -86.40
C MET A 332 64.70 -74.32 -86.91
N LEU A 333 65.54 -73.98 -87.89
CA LEU A 333 66.58 -74.88 -88.40
C LEU A 333 67.65 -75.16 -87.34
N ARG A 334 68.05 -74.16 -86.55
CA ARG A 334 68.97 -74.33 -85.41
C ARG A 334 68.43 -75.31 -84.38
N LYS A 335 67.15 -75.23 -84.01
CA LYS A 335 66.52 -76.19 -83.09
C LYS A 335 66.55 -77.62 -83.65
N LYS A 336 66.25 -77.81 -84.94
CA LYS A 336 66.36 -79.12 -85.61
C LYS A 336 67.79 -79.66 -85.67
N VAL A 337 68.80 -78.77 -85.74
CA VAL A 337 70.22 -79.17 -85.63
C VAL A 337 70.51 -79.62 -84.19
N GLN A 338 70.10 -78.86 -83.17
CA GLN A 338 70.28 -79.24 -81.76
C GLN A 338 69.58 -80.55 -81.37
N GLU A 339 68.36 -80.80 -81.89
CA GLU A 339 67.66 -82.08 -81.75
C GLU A 339 68.48 -83.23 -82.36
N LYS A 340 69.10 -83.01 -83.52
CA LYS A 340 69.98 -84.00 -84.15
C LYS A 340 71.33 -84.16 -83.44
N GLU A 341 71.89 -83.10 -82.86
CA GLU A 341 73.09 -83.17 -82.02
C GLU A 341 72.82 -84.01 -80.77
N LEU A 342 71.68 -83.80 -80.09
CA LEU A 342 71.24 -84.64 -78.98
C LEU A 342 71.03 -86.11 -79.40
N PHE A 343 70.41 -86.35 -80.56
CA PHE A 343 70.26 -87.70 -81.10
C PHE A 343 71.60 -88.36 -81.45
N ILE A 344 72.58 -87.60 -81.96
CA ILE A 344 73.95 -88.08 -82.19
C ILE A 344 74.61 -88.44 -80.85
N VAL A 345 74.45 -87.63 -79.80
CA VAL A 345 74.96 -87.95 -78.46
C VAL A 345 74.32 -89.23 -77.91
N GLN A 346 73.01 -89.41 -78.03
CA GLN A 346 72.32 -90.65 -77.64
C GLN A 346 72.82 -91.88 -78.43
N LEU A 347 73.10 -91.72 -79.72
CA LEU A 347 73.71 -92.79 -80.53
C LEU A 347 75.15 -93.07 -80.09
N LEU A 348 75.94 -92.05 -79.74
CA LEU A 348 77.30 -92.22 -79.22
C LEU A 348 77.31 -92.89 -77.85
N GLU A 349 76.39 -92.55 -76.95
CA GLU A 349 76.18 -93.26 -75.67
C GLU A 349 75.80 -94.72 -75.92
N LYS A 350 74.93 -95.00 -76.90
CA LYS A 350 74.56 -96.37 -77.26
C LYS A 350 75.72 -97.15 -77.91
N ILE A 351 76.54 -96.50 -78.73
CA ILE A 351 77.78 -97.08 -79.27
C ILE A 351 78.74 -97.38 -78.12
N SER A 352 79.00 -96.43 -77.22
CA SER A 352 79.88 -96.62 -76.06
C SER A 352 79.41 -97.76 -75.15
N PHE A 353 78.11 -97.88 -74.88
CA PHE A 353 77.56 -99.02 -74.16
C PHE A 353 77.84 -100.35 -74.88
N LEU A 354 77.59 -100.41 -76.19
CA LEU A 354 77.85 -101.60 -77.00
C LEU A 354 79.35 -101.92 -77.12
N GLU A 355 80.23 -100.90 -77.14
CA GLU A 355 81.69 -101.05 -77.10
C GLU A 355 82.16 -101.61 -75.76
N CYS A 356 81.59 -101.15 -74.64
CA CYS A 356 81.85 -101.74 -73.32
C CYS A 356 81.35 -103.18 -73.22
N GLU A 357 80.16 -103.50 -73.75
CA GLU A 357 79.61 -104.85 -73.78
C GLU A 357 80.43 -105.78 -74.68
N ASN A 358 80.86 -105.31 -75.87
CA ASN A 358 81.83 -106.01 -76.72
C ASN A 358 83.16 -106.24 -76.00
N LYS A 359 83.64 -105.23 -75.26
CA LYS A 359 84.90 -105.34 -74.51
C LYS A 359 84.79 -106.31 -73.34
N GLU A 360 83.67 -106.35 -72.61
CA GLU A 360 83.44 -107.34 -71.57
C GLU A 360 83.33 -108.77 -72.15
N LEU A 361 82.71 -108.92 -73.32
CA LEU A 361 82.71 -110.19 -74.07
C LEU A 361 84.11 -110.58 -74.55
N GLN A 362 84.93 -109.61 -74.98
CA GLN A 362 86.33 -109.82 -75.37
C GLN A 362 87.20 -110.19 -74.16
N ASP A 363 87.08 -109.48 -73.03
CA ASP A 363 87.79 -109.77 -71.78
C ASP A 363 87.39 -111.16 -71.22
N LYS A 364 86.12 -111.57 -71.37
CA LYS A 364 85.66 -112.94 -71.06
C LYS A 364 86.26 -113.99 -71.99
N LEU A 365 86.34 -113.70 -73.29
CA LEU A 365 87.00 -114.57 -74.26
C LEU A 365 88.49 -114.71 -73.91
N ASP A 366 89.18 -113.61 -73.62
CA ASP A 366 90.59 -113.60 -73.26
C ASP A 366 90.85 -114.32 -71.92
N TYR A 367 89.96 -114.18 -70.93
CA TYR A 367 90.03 -114.95 -69.67
C TYR A 367 89.81 -116.46 -69.89
N LEU A 368 88.89 -116.85 -70.78
CA LEU A 368 88.72 -118.26 -71.17
C LEU A 368 89.93 -118.78 -71.95
N MET A 369 90.55 -117.95 -72.78
CA MET A 369 91.78 -118.27 -73.51
C MET A 369 92.99 -118.42 -72.56
N GLU A 370 93.17 -117.53 -71.57
CA GLU A 370 94.21 -117.68 -70.53
C GLU A 370 93.94 -118.90 -69.62
N THR A 371 92.67 -119.19 -69.32
CA THR A 371 92.28 -120.37 -68.53
C THR A 371 92.57 -121.66 -69.31
N GLN A 372 92.28 -121.71 -70.63
CA GLN A 372 92.70 -122.83 -71.49
C GLN A 372 94.22 -122.92 -71.66
N GLN A 373 94.94 -121.80 -71.72
CA GLN A 373 96.41 -121.81 -71.88
C GLN A 373 97.16 -122.35 -70.65
N LYS A 374 96.50 -122.54 -69.49
CA LYS A 374 97.03 -123.34 -68.37
C LYS A 374 96.71 -124.84 -68.42
N THR A 375 95.92 -125.31 -69.40
CA THR A 375 95.65 -126.74 -69.64
C THR A 375 95.68 -127.09 -71.13
N ASN A 376 96.89 -127.16 -71.67
CA ASN A 376 97.33 -127.99 -72.82
C ASN A 376 96.42 -128.11 -74.07
N VAL A 377 96.92 -127.51 -75.16
CA VAL A 377 97.35 -128.21 -76.40
C VAL A 377 96.28 -128.81 -77.35
N GLU A 378 96.31 -128.24 -78.58
CA GLU A 378 96.04 -128.82 -79.91
C GLU A 378 94.66 -129.43 -80.28
N THR A 379 93.99 -128.76 -81.23
CA THR A 379 93.39 -129.32 -82.46
C THR A 379 93.09 -128.12 -83.40
N ARG A 380 93.58 -127.98 -84.65
CA ARG A 380 93.30 -128.72 -85.91
C ARG A 380 91.78 -128.88 -86.16
N GLU A 381 91.20 -128.63 -87.36
CA GLU A 381 91.77 -128.64 -88.72
C GLU A 381 90.87 -127.99 -89.82
N THR A 382 91.48 -127.45 -90.89
CA THR A 382 91.07 -127.36 -92.35
C THR A 382 89.65 -127.01 -92.89
N GLY A 383 89.63 -126.31 -94.06
CA GLY A 383 88.56 -126.33 -95.10
C GLY A 383 88.26 -124.96 -95.77
N VAL A 384 88.93 -124.48 -96.84
CA VAL A 384 88.94 -124.84 -98.29
C VAL A 384 87.78 -124.26 -99.16
N GLY A 385 88.13 -123.42 -100.16
CA GLY A 385 87.39 -123.16 -101.42
C GLY A 385 86.35 -122.02 -101.45
N CYS A 386 86.05 -121.32 -102.56
CA CYS A 386 86.52 -121.35 -103.97
C CYS A 386 86.21 -120.00 -104.70
N ASP A 387 86.70 -119.82 -105.93
CA ASP A 387 86.67 -118.56 -106.74
C ASP A 387 85.43 -118.32 -107.67
N PHE A 388 85.36 -117.07 -108.18
CA PHE A 388 84.82 -116.59 -109.50
C PHE A 388 83.29 -116.33 -109.75
N PRO A 389 82.91 -115.51 -110.79
CA PRO A 389 81.59 -114.85 -111.00
C PRO A 389 80.96 -115.26 -112.39
N PRO A 390 80.22 -114.47 -113.25
CA PRO A 390 79.67 -113.10 -113.18
C PRO A 390 78.26 -112.83 -113.84
N SER A 391 77.82 -111.55 -113.81
CA SER A 391 77.03 -110.80 -114.85
C SER A 391 75.76 -111.38 -115.51
N ARG A 392 74.60 -110.69 -115.41
CA ARG A 392 73.96 -109.96 -116.57
C ARG A 392 72.63 -109.21 -116.26
N ARG A 393 72.29 -108.33 -117.22
CA ARG A 393 71.16 -107.36 -117.35
C ARG A 393 69.82 -108.00 -117.76
N SER A 394 68.69 -107.31 -117.53
CA SER A 394 67.69 -106.96 -118.58
C SER A 394 66.57 -105.99 -118.12
N PHE A 395 66.02 -105.21 -119.06
CA PHE A 395 64.88 -104.26 -118.94
C PHE A 395 63.51 -104.96 -119.26
N PRO A 396 62.31 -104.30 -119.24
CA PRO A 396 61.83 -103.22 -120.15
C PRO A 396 61.01 -102.11 -119.41
N GLU A 397 60.14 -101.30 -120.04
CA GLU A 397 60.33 -100.19 -121.00
C GLU A 397 58.95 -99.52 -121.29
N THR A 398 58.86 -98.18 -121.38
CA THR A 398 57.75 -97.25 -121.83
C THR A 398 57.57 -96.07 -120.83
N SER A 399 57.41 -94.78 -121.17
CA SER A 399 57.44 -94.01 -122.44
C SER A 399 57.92 -92.56 -122.21
N ARG A 400 58.39 -91.87 -123.27
CA ARG A 400 58.81 -90.44 -123.34
C ARG A 400 57.59 -89.47 -123.51
N PRO A 401 57.69 -88.10 -123.50
CA PRO A 401 58.88 -87.26 -123.77
C PRO A 401 59.13 -85.93 -122.98
N VAL A 402 60.42 -85.61 -122.81
CA VAL A 402 61.12 -84.33 -123.11
C VAL A 402 60.56 -82.98 -122.59
N ARG A 403 61.36 -82.32 -121.72
CA ARG A 403 62.00 -81.01 -122.03
C ARG A 403 63.23 -80.79 -121.14
N MET A 404 64.41 -80.52 -121.72
CA MET A 404 65.62 -80.25 -120.93
C MET A 404 65.64 -78.81 -120.42
N TYR A 405 66.15 -78.59 -119.21
CA TYR A 405 66.56 -77.26 -118.74
C TYR A 405 67.84 -77.33 -117.90
N THR A 406 68.89 -76.70 -118.42
CA THR A 406 70.12 -76.30 -117.74
C THR A 406 70.39 -74.87 -118.22
N PRO A 407 70.78 -73.90 -117.38
CA PRO A 407 72.21 -73.77 -117.11
C PRO A 407 72.67 -73.09 -115.78
N PHE A 408 73.95 -73.35 -115.48
CA PHE A 408 74.99 -72.56 -114.82
C PHE A 408 74.84 -71.07 -114.37
N LYS A 409 75.70 -70.76 -113.38
CA LYS A 409 76.47 -69.49 -113.16
C LYS A 409 75.74 -68.19 -112.79
N ARG A 410 75.88 -67.79 -111.51
CA ARG A 410 76.73 -66.65 -111.05
C ARG A 410 76.63 -66.43 -109.54
N VAL A 411 77.65 -66.86 -108.76
CA VAL A 411 77.93 -66.36 -107.40
C VAL A 411 79.44 -66.42 -107.14
N LEU A 412 80.18 -65.41 -107.60
CA LEU A 412 81.53 -65.02 -107.13
C LEU A 412 82.03 -63.87 -108.01
N GLU A 413 81.71 -62.62 -107.61
CA GLU A 413 82.45 -61.40 -107.97
C GLU A 413 81.82 -60.20 -107.23
N HIS A 414 82.65 -59.17 -106.94
CA HIS A 414 82.31 -57.93 -106.23
C HIS A 414 82.19 -57.98 -104.69
N THR A 415 83.25 -58.44 -104.04
CA THR A 415 83.78 -57.69 -102.89
C THR A 415 84.85 -56.69 -103.36
N VAL A 416 84.99 -55.58 -102.62
CA VAL A 416 86.06 -54.56 -102.73
C VAL A 416 86.02 -53.64 -103.96
N LYS A 417 85.50 -52.41 -103.77
CA LYS A 417 86.22 -51.15 -104.03
C LYS A 417 85.50 -49.92 -103.45
N ASN A 418 86.29 -48.88 -103.16
CA ASN A 418 85.92 -47.51 -102.79
C ASN A 418 85.42 -47.27 -101.37
N SER A 419 86.35 -47.43 -100.42
CA SER A 419 86.46 -46.54 -99.26
C SER A 419 87.37 -45.35 -99.61
N THR A 420 86.81 -44.21 -100.01
CA THR A 420 87.54 -42.92 -100.09
C THR A 420 86.56 -41.75 -99.96
N PHE A 421 86.80 -40.88 -98.96
CA PHE A 421 85.96 -39.78 -98.47
C PHE A 421 84.65 -40.18 -97.78
#